data_AF-A0A662QXW5-F1
#
_entry.id   AF-A0A662QXW5-F1
#
_cell.length_a   1.000
_cell.length_b   1.000
_cell.length_c   1.000
_cell.angle_alpha   90.00
_cell.angle_beta   90.00
_cell.angle_gamma   90.00
#
_symmetry.space_group_name_H-M   'P 1'
#
loop_
_entity.id
_entity.type
_entity.pdbx_description
1 polymer ?
#
loop_
_entity_poly.entity_id
_entity_poly.type
_entity_poly.pdbx_seq_one_letter_code
_entity_poly.pdbx_strand_id
1 'polypeptide(L)'
;MLERKTELTPEVTGEITDEFLKEEGDILFREEFESLSPKERLIIISVAMGCHKPKEIAGYVADKVSNVSRFLMYLEEKGHISRREKGYYVLEDPVFGMWLRGRSL
;
A
#
# COMPACT_ATOMS: atom_id res chain seq x y z
N MET A 1 32.03 4.18 -19.47
CA MET A 1 31.51 5.48 -19.93
C MET A 1 29.99 5.36 -19.97
N LEU A 2 29.27 6.05 -19.10
CA LEU A 2 27.81 6.16 -19.24
C LEU A 2 27.54 7.28 -20.25
N GLU A 3 26.96 6.92 -21.40
CA GLU A 3 26.49 7.88 -22.37
C GLU A 3 25.35 8.70 -21.75
N ARG A 4 25.58 10.00 -21.53
CA ARG A 4 24.52 10.93 -21.15
C ARG A 4 23.71 11.26 -22.39
N LYS A 5 22.62 10.54 -22.60
CA LYS A 5 21.51 10.98 -23.46
C LYS A 5 20.20 10.71 -22.75
N THR A 6 19.60 11.76 -22.20
CA THR A 6 18.17 12.08 -22.37
C THR A 6 17.88 13.38 -21.62
N GLU A 7 17.09 14.25 -22.25
CA GLU A 7 16.51 15.40 -21.56
C GLU A 7 15.67 14.88 -20.39
N LEU A 8 15.95 15.38 -19.19
CA LEU A 8 15.19 15.07 -17.98
C LEU A 8 13.81 15.73 -18.08
N THR A 9 12.85 15.04 -18.69
CA THR A 9 11.44 15.45 -18.66
C THR A 9 10.73 14.82 -17.45
N PRO A 10 9.64 15.44 -16.94
CA PRO A 10 8.86 14.88 -15.84
C PRO A 10 8.38 13.45 -16.11
N GLU A 11 8.05 13.12 -17.36
CA GLU A 11 7.61 11.77 -17.73
C GLU A 11 8.73 10.74 -17.56
N VAL A 12 9.94 11.04 -18.07
CA VAL A 12 11.11 10.16 -17.94
C VAL A 12 11.50 9.98 -16.48
N THR A 13 11.39 11.03 -15.65
CA THR A 13 11.62 10.89 -14.20
C THR A 13 10.56 10.03 -13.53
N GLY A 14 9.29 10.06 -13.96
CA GLY A 14 8.24 9.22 -13.39
C GLY A 14 8.49 7.74 -13.64
N GLU A 15 8.81 7.36 -14.87
CA GLU A 15 9.08 5.98 -15.27
C GLU A 15 10.27 5.37 -14.50
N ILE A 16 11.37 6.12 -14.38
CA ILE A 16 12.55 5.69 -13.60
C ILE A 16 12.19 5.52 -12.12
N THR A 17 11.34 6.39 -11.58
CA THR A 17 10.94 6.32 -10.16
C THR A 17 10.06 5.11 -9.89
N ASP A 18 9.15 4.76 -10.82
CA ASP A 18 8.29 3.58 -10.69
C ASP A 18 9.08 2.27 -10.81
N GLU A 19 10.04 2.22 -11.73
CA GLU A 19 10.95 1.07 -11.88
C GLU A 19 11.80 0.88 -10.62
N PHE A 20 12.40 1.96 -10.11
CA PHE A 20 13.16 1.95 -8.86
C PHE A 20 12.30 1.52 -7.67
N LEU A 21 11.10 2.07 -7.53
CA LEU A 21 10.18 1.72 -6.45
C LEU A 21 9.78 0.24 -6.50
N LYS A 22 9.64 -0.32 -7.70
CA LYS A 22 9.34 -1.75 -7.85
C LYS A 22 10.53 -2.61 -7.42
N GLU A 23 11.73 -2.34 -7.93
CA GLU A 23 12.92 -3.14 -7.63
C GLU A 23 13.34 -3.03 -6.17
N GLU A 24 13.51 -1.80 -5.68
CA GLU A 24 13.94 -1.54 -4.30
C GLU A 24 12.82 -1.80 -3.31
N GLY A 25 11.58 -1.47 -3.64
CA GLY A 25 10.43 -1.78 -2.77
C GLY A 25 10.20 -3.28 -2.61
N ASP A 26 10.53 -4.09 -3.63
CA ASP A 26 10.50 -5.54 -3.50
C ASP A 26 11.58 -6.08 -2.56
N ILE A 27 12.74 -5.42 -2.47
CA ILE A 27 13.77 -5.77 -1.50
C ILE A 27 13.34 -5.34 -0.09
N LEU A 28 12.73 -4.17 0.03
CA LEU A 28 12.39 -3.56 1.32
C LEU A 28 11.12 -4.13 1.97
N PHE A 29 10.07 -4.36 1.18
CA PHE A 29 8.71 -4.58 1.71
C PHE A 29 8.13 -5.95 1.42
N ARG A 30 8.75 -6.75 0.54
CA ARG A 30 8.18 -8.04 0.12
C ARG A 30 8.01 -9.00 1.28
N GLU A 31 9.05 -9.19 2.10
CA GLU A 31 8.98 -10.12 3.25
C GLU A 31 7.93 -9.67 4.27
N GLU A 32 7.87 -8.37 4.56
CA GLU A 32 6.88 -7.77 5.44
C GLU A 32 5.46 -8.02 4.91
N PHE A 33 5.21 -7.72 3.63
CA PHE A 33 3.92 -7.95 2.99
C PHE A 33 3.55 -9.44 2.91
N GLU A 34 4.52 -10.32 2.68
CA GLU A 34 4.31 -11.76 2.64
C GLU A 34 4.09 -12.36 4.04
N SER A 35 4.55 -11.71 5.10
CA SER A 35 4.23 -12.10 6.47
C SER A 35 2.75 -11.87 6.83
N LEU A 36 2.07 -10.96 6.11
CA LEU A 36 0.64 -10.72 6.27
C LEU A 36 -0.20 -11.89 5.78
N SER A 37 -1.30 -12.19 6.47
CA SER A 37 -2.28 -13.15 6.00
C SER A 37 -2.96 -12.66 4.70
N PRO A 38 -3.54 -13.56 3.90
CA PRO A 38 -4.22 -13.18 2.65
C PRO A 38 -5.28 -12.09 2.84
N LYS A 39 -5.96 -12.09 4.00
CA LYS A 39 -6.99 -11.12 4.33
C LYS A 39 -6.44 -9.74 4.70
N GLU A 40 -5.34 -9.72 5.45
CA GLU A 40 -4.62 -8.49 5.78
C GLU A 40 -4.06 -7.83 4.51
N ARG A 41 -3.49 -8.62 3.60
CA ARG A 41 -3.01 -8.13 2.30
C ARG A 41 -4.11 -7.47 1.48
N LEU A 42 -5.30 -8.10 1.42
CA LEU A 42 -6.46 -7.53 0.73
C LEU A 42 -6.90 -6.19 1.33
N ILE A 43 -6.96 -6.12 2.66
CA ILE A 43 -7.38 -4.91 3.36
C ILE A 43 -6.34 -3.80 3.22
N ILE A 44 -5.05 -4.09 3.39
CA ILE A 44 -4.01 -3.06 3.30
C ILE A 44 -3.89 -2.50 1.88
N ILE A 45 -4.04 -3.34 0.84
CA ILE A 45 -4.13 -2.87 -0.55
C ILE A 45 -5.34 -1.93 -0.71
N SER A 46 -6.51 -2.26 -0.17
CA SER A 46 -7.68 -1.37 -0.29
C SER A 46 -7.44 0.00 0.35
N VAL A 47 -6.70 0.07 1.45
CA VAL A 47 -6.29 1.33 2.09
C VAL A 47 -5.32 2.10 1.19
N ALA A 48 -4.35 1.41 0.57
CA ALA A 48 -3.43 2.01 -0.41
C ALA A 48 -4.15 2.60 -1.64
N MET A 49 -5.28 2.00 -2.02
CA MET A 49 -6.17 2.43 -3.11
C MET A 49 -7.15 3.55 -2.69
N GLY A 50 -7.08 4.05 -1.45
CA GLY A 50 -7.87 5.19 -0.98
C GLY A 50 -9.16 4.82 -0.23
N CYS A 51 -9.37 3.55 0.13
CA CYS A 51 -10.45 3.17 1.04
C CYS A 51 -10.03 3.44 2.49
N HIS A 52 -10.57 4.48 3.11
CA HIS A 52 -10.13 4.89 4.44
C HIS A 52 -11.07 4.46 5.56
N LYS A 53 -12.34 4.20 5.24
CA LYS A 53 -13.36 3.83 6.23
C LYS A 53 -13.65 2.34 6.19
N PRO A 54 -13.93 1.68 7.34
CA PRO A 54 -14.27 0.26 7.38
C PRO A 54 -15.40 -0.15 6.42
N LYS A 55 -16.37 0.75 6.19
CA LYS A 55 -17.49 0.50 5.27
C LYS A 55 -17.04 0.49 3.80
N GLU A 56 -16.13 1.38 3.43
CA GLU A 56 -15.56 1.45 2.07
C GLU A 56 -14.73 0.21 1.80
N ILE A 57 -13.83 -0.12 2.73
CA ILE A 57 -12.98 -1.30 2.68
C ILE A 57 -13.83 -2.57 2.58
N ALA A 58 -14.88 -2.71 3.41
CA ALA A 58 -15.79 -3.84 3.36
C ALA A 58 -16.49 -4.00 2.00
N GLY A 59 -16.87 -2.89 1.36
CA GLY A 59 -17.39 -2.90 0.01
C GLY A 59 -16.35 -3.36 -1.02
N TYR A 60 -15.11 -2.88 -0.89
CA TYR A 60 -14.01 -3.22 -1.78
C TYR A 60 -13.62 -4.71 -1.69
N VAL A 61 -13.53 -5.27 -0.49
CA VAL A 61 -13.10 -6.66 -0.26
C VAL A 61 -14.27 -7.65 -0.17
N ALA A 62 -15.50 -7.20 -0.43
CA ALA A 62 -16.74 -7.98 -0.36
C ALA A 62 -16.89 -8.79 0.95
N ASP A 63 -16.69 -8.13 2.10
CA ASP A 63 -16.80 -8.76 3.43
C ASP A 63 -17.63 -7.90 4.40
N LYS A 64 -17.93 -8.45 5.58
CA LYS A 64 -18.61 -7.76 6.68
C LYS A 64 -17.69 -6.73 7.31
N VAL A 65 -18.27 -5.58 7.66
CA VAL A 65 -17.56 -4.50 8.38
C VAL A 65 -16.93 -5.00 9.68
N SER A 66 -17.58 -5.91 10.42
CA SER A 66 -17.03 -6.49 11.65
C SER A 66 -15.72 -7.25 11.42
N ASN A 67 -15.63 -8.00 10.32
CA ASN A 67 -14.41 -8.73 9.96
C ASN A 67 -13.32 -7.74 9.56
N VAL A 68 -13.65 -6.75 8.73
CA VAL A 68 -12.72 -5.69 8.35
C VAL A 68 -12.18 -4.94 9.56
N SER A 69 -13.03 -4.54 10.50
CA SER A 69 -12.60 -3.87 11.73
C SER A 69 -11.64 -4.71 12.55
N ARG A 70 -11.83 -6.03 12.61
CA ARG A 70 -10.90 -6.94 13.29
C ARG A 70 -9.51 -6.92 12.64
N PHE A 71 -9.42 -7.01 11.32
CA PHE A 71 -8.15 -6.98 10.61
C PHE A 71 -7.49 -5.60 10.59
N LEU A 72 -8.28 -4.52 10.59
CA LEU A 72 -7.74 -3.16 10.76
C LEU A 72 -7.06 -3.00 12.12
N MET A 73 -7.61 -3.57 13.19
CA MET A 73 -6.92 -3.58 14.48
C MET A 73 -5.59 -4.35 14.42
N TYR A 74 -5.54 -5.49 13.74
CA TYR A 74 -4.29 -6.25 13.59
C TYR A 74 -3.23 -5.51 12.78
N LEU A 75 -3.63 -4.85 11.69
CA LEU A 75 -2.73 -4.03 10.88
C LEU A 75 -2.24 -2.79 11.64
N GLU A 76 -3.09 -2.21 12.50
CA GLU A 76 -2.75 -1.09 13.39
C GLU A 76 -1.76 -1.55 14.48
N GLU A 77 -1.99 -2.71 15.11
CA GLU A 77 -1.07 -3.31 16.08
C GLU A 77 0.29 -3.67 15.48
N LYS A 78 0.32 -4.10 14.22
CA LYS A 78 1.55 -4.35 13.45
C LYS A 78 2.26 -3.07 12.97
N GLY A 79 1.61 -1.91 13.09
CA GLY A 79 2.18 -0.62 12.71
C GLY A 79 2.11 -0.29 11.22
N HIS A 80 1.37 -1.04 10.40
CA HIS A 80 1.25 -0.73 8.97
C HIS A 80 0.27 0.40 8.68
N ILE A 81 -0.74 0.57 9.54
CA ILE A 81 -1.75 1.61 9.43
C ILE A 81 -1.92 2.35 10.76
N SER A 82 -2.45 3.56 10.69
CA SER A 82 -2.97 4.26 11.87
C SER A 82 -4.33 4.84 11.64
N ARG A 83 -5.00 5.06 12.77
CA ARG A 83 -6.28 5.75 12.85
C ARG A 83 -6.05 7.25 13.07
N ARG A 84 -6.22 8.06 12.02
CA ARG A 84 -6.10 9.53 12.11
C ARG A 84 -7.27 10.17 12.83
N GLU A 85 -8.46 9.63 12.61
CA GLU A 85 -9.69 10.02 13.29
C GLU A 85 -10.64 8.82 13.39
N LYS A 86 -11.77 8.97 14.08
CA LYS A 86 -12.67 7.86 14.38
C LYS A 86 -13.14 7.15 13.09
N GLY A 87 -12.59 5.95 12.87
CA GLY A 87 -12.93 5.10 11.74
C GLY A 87 -12.29 5.52 10.41
N TYR A 88 -11.23 6.34 10.44
CA TYR A 88 -10.45 6.71 9.26
C TYR A 88 -9.03 6.19 9.39
N TYR A 89 -8.63 5.30 8.47
CA TYR A 89 -7.36 4.60 8.48
C TYR A 89 -6.49 5.02 7.31
N VAL A 90 -5.20 5.19 7.57
CA VAL A 90 -4.17 5.50 6.57
C VAL A 90 -2.97 4.61 6.77
N LEU A 91 -2.18 4.41 5.72
CA LEU A 91 -0.87 3.77 5.85
C LEU A 91 0.07 4.66 6.64
N GLU A 92 0.87 4.04 7.49
CA GLU A 92 1.94 4.73 8.22
C GLU A 92 3.08 5.12 7.29
N ASP A 93 3.51 4.19 6.42
CA ASP A 93 4.54 4.42 5.43
C ASP A 93 3.94 4.79 4.06
N PRO A 94 4.13 6.03 3.58
CA PRO A 94 3.64 6.45 2.26
C PRO A 94 4.35 5.75 1.09
N VAL A 95 5.63 5.39 1.24
CA VAL A 95 6.42 4.68 0.21
C VAL A 95 5.92 3.25 0.08
N PHE A 96 5.64 2.59 1.20
CA PHE A 96 4.97 1.30 1.19
C PHE A 96 3.61 1.38 0.49
N GLY A 97 2.85 2.45 0.73
CA GLY A 97 1.59 2.70 0.02
C GLY A 97 1.74 2.91 -1.49
N MET A 98 2.80 3.59 -1.93
CA MET A 98 3.11 3.71 -3.35
C MET A 98 3.43 2.34 -3.95
N TRP A 99 4.25 1.55 -3.27
CA TRP A 99 4.62 0.21 -3.71
C TRP A 99 3.41 -0.74 -3.78
N LEU A 100 2.50 -0.68 -2.79
CA LEU A 100 1.25 -1.46 -2.79
C LEU A 100 0.33 -1.11 -3.97
N ARG A 101 0.28 0.16 -4.40
CA ARG A 101 -0.53 0.57 -5.55
C ARG A 101 -0.07 -0.06 -6.86
N GLY A 102 1.23 -0.36 -7.00
CA GLY A 102 1.79 -1.08 -8.14
C GLY A 102 1.44 -2.57 -8.17
N ARG A 103 0.80 -3.10 -7.12
CA ARG A 103 0.46 -4.51 -6.93
C ARG A 103 -1.04 -4.79 -6.96
N SER A 104 -1.85 -3.89 -7.52
CA SER A 104 -3.29 -4.11 -7.66
C SER A 104 -3.57 -5.39 -8.46
N LEU A 105 -4.54 -6.19 -7.98
CA LEU A 105 -5.04 -7.41 -8.62
C LEU A 105 -5.57 -7.15 -10.04
#